data_AF-E0PG53-F1
#
_entry.id   AF-E0PG53-F1
#
_cell.length_a   1.000
_cell.length_b   1.000
_cell.length_c   1.000
_cell.angle_alpha   90.00
_cell.angle_beta   90.00
_cell.angle_gamma   90.00
#
_symmetry.space_group_name_H-M   'P 1'
#
loop_
_entity.id
_entity.type
_entity.pdbx_description
1 polymer ?
#
loop_
_entity_poly.entity_id
_entity_poly.type
_entity_poly.pdbx_seq_one_letter_code
_entity_poly.pdbx_strand_id
1 'polypeptide(L)' 'MLVTWTGQRNFYGTIREVKNANHKLFQCQKSYLINPDNGVSLDKKEGIVYCVGGKSCYVSKKSMKELKIKLES' A
#
# COMPACT_ATOMS: atom_id res chain seq x y z
N MET A 1 -3.41 -1.53 11.99
CA MET A 1 -4.29 -2.57 11.43
C MET A 1 -3.62 -3.15 10.19
N LEU A 2 -3.52 -4.47 10.11
CA LEU A 2 -3.07 -5.24 8.95
C LEU A 2 -4.29 -5.82 8.24
N VAL A 3 -4.36 -5.68 6.92
CA VAL A 3 -5.41 -6.23 6.08
C VAL A 3 -4.82 -7.32 5.19
N THR A 4 -5.47 -8.49 5.17
CA THR A 4 -5.11 -9.64 4.33
C THR A 4 -6.34 -10.14 3.59
N TRP A 5 -6.16 -11.08 2.67
CA TRP A 5 -7.25 -11.80 2.00
C TRP A 5 -8.18 -12.54 2.98
N THR A 6 -7.64 -12.96 4.12
CA THR A 6 -8.36 -13.76 5.14
C THR A 6 -8.95 -12.92 6.26
N GLY A 7 -8.75 -11.59 6.25
CA GLY A 7 -9.38 -10.69 7.21
C GLY A 7 -8.47 -9.56 7.69
N GLN A 8 -8.77 -9.06 8.88
CA GLN A 8 -8.10 -7.90 9.47
C GLN A 8 -7.60 -8.21 10.87
N ARG A 9 -6.42 -7.70 11.22
CA ARG A 9 -5.80 -7.90 12.54
C ARG A 9 -5.15 -6.63 13.04
N ASN A 10 -5.18 -6.42 14.34
CA ASN A 10 -4.38 -5.40 15.01
C ASN A 10 -3.09 -6.03 15.52
N PHE A 11 -2.00 -5.26 15.46
CA PHE A 11 -0.69 -5.67 15.96
C PHE A 11 0.03 -4.43 16.51
N TYR A 12 0.99 -4.66 17.40
CA TYR A 12 1.84 -3.61 17.94
C TYR A 12 3.06 -3.42 17.04
N GLY A 13 3.31 -2.17 16.65
CA GLY A 13 4.42 -1.80 15.78
C GLY A 13 4.13 -0.52 15.01
N THR A 14 5.19 0.11 14.54
CA THR A 14 5.12 1.34 13.75
C THR A 14 5.20 1.03 12.25
N ILE A 15 4.68 1.95 11.44
CA ILE A 15 4.82 1.90 9.97
C ILE A 15 6.31 1.80 9.56
N ARG A 16 7.21 2.48 10.28
CA ARG A 16 8.64 2.47 9.95
C ARG A 16 9.28 1.10 10.20
N GLU A 17 8.97 0.46 11.32
CA GLU A 17 9.47 -0.88 11.62
C GLU A 17 9.00 -1.89 10.59
N VAL A 18 7.71 -1.88 10.24
CA VAL A 18 7.14 -2.79 9.24
C VAL A 18 7.76 -2.57 7.86
N LYS A 19 7.96 -1.31 7.45
CA LYS A 19 8.62 -0.97 6.18
C LYS A 19 10.07 -1.48 6.12
N ASN A 20 10.81 -1.33 7.22
CA ASN A 20 12.20 -1.77 7.30
C ASN A 20 12.31 -3.30 7.33
N ALA A 21 11.35 -3.99 7.95
CA ALA A 21 11.32 -5.44 8.02
C ALA A 21 11.00 -6.11 6.67
N ASN A 22 10.31 -5.42 5.75
CA ASN A 22 9.93 -5.97 4.46
C ASN A 22 9.99 -4.93 3.33
N HIS A 23 11.06 -5.00 2.53
CA HIS A 23 11.33 -4.09 1.41
C HIS A 23 10.33 -4.18 0.25
N LYS A 24 9.52 -5.25 0.19
CA LYS A 24 8.45 -5.37 -0.81
C LYS A 24 7.31 -4.39 -0.54
N LEU A 25 7.10 -4.02 0.73
CA LEU A 25 6.09 -3.06 1.11
C LEU A 25 6.42 -1.67 0.59
N PHE A 26 5.42 -1.01 0.05
CA PHE A 26 5.52 0.34 -0.48
C PHE A 26 4.73 1.32 0.38
N GLN A 27 5.37 2.43 0.76
CA GLN A 27 4.71 3.47 1.54
C GLN A 27 4.04 4.47 0.61
N CYS A 28 2.74 4.26 0.40
CA CYS A 28 1.95 5.00 -0.57
C CYS A 28 1.48 6.37 0.00
N GLN A 29 1.37 6.47 1.32
CA GLN A 29 1.10 7.69 2.10
C GLN A 29 1.72 7.56 3.51
N LYS A 30 1.78 8.65 4.29
CA LYS A 30 2.46 8.68 5.61
C LYS A 30 1.99 7.57 6.55
N SER A 31 0.69 7.27 6.57
CA SER A 31 0.08 6.28 7.47
C SER A 31 -0.23 4.92 6.83
N TYR A 32 0.10 4.69 5.56
CA TYR A 32 -0.24 3.45 4.86
C TYR A 32 0.97 2.78 4.21
N LEU A 33 1.03 1.45 4.38
CA LEU A 33 1.89 0.56 3.62
C LEU A 33 1.00 -0.38 2.81
N ILE A 34 1.35 -0.56 1.55
CA ILE A 34 0.69 -1.51 0.65
C ILE A 34 1.70 -2.55 0.18
N ASN A 35 1.22 -3.72 -0.21
CA ASN A 35 2.01 -4.69 -0.94
C ASN A 35 1.61 -4.66 -2.42
N PRO A 36 2.42 -4.06 -3.32
CA PRO A 36 2.10 -4.00 -4.75
C PRO A 36 1.91 -5.40 -5.38
N ASP A 37 2.65 -6.40 -4.88
CA ASP A 37 2.64 -7.78 -5.38
C ASP A 37 1.29 -8.50 -5.14
N ASN A 38 0.45 -8.00 -4.23
CA ASN A 38 -0.82 -8.63 -3.86
C ASN A 38 -2.00 -8.23 -4.79
N GLY A 39 -1.74 -7.70 -5.98
CA GLY A 39 -2.80 -7.28 -6.91
C GLY A 39 -3.47 -5.99 -6.45
N VAL A 40 -2.72 -4.88 -6.53
CA VAL A 40 -3.25 -3.54 -6.31
C VAL A 40 -3.54 -2.85 -7.64
N SER A 41 -4.54 -1.97 -7.66
CA SER A 41 -4.86 -1.14 -8.82
C SER A 41 -4.78 0.35 -8.45
N LEU A 42 -4.18 1.16 -9.32
CA LEU A 42 -4.02 2.60 -9.12
C LEU A 42 -4.99 3.38 -10.01
N ASP A 43 -5.91 4.10 -9.39
CA ASP A 43 -6.68 5.16 -10.04
C ASP A 43 -5.89 6.46 -10.01
N LYS A 44 -5.34 6.82 -11.18
CA LYS A 44 -4.49 8.00 -11.36
C LYS A 44 -5.30 9.30 -11.35
N LYS A 45 -6.60 9.25 -11.64
CA LYS A 45 -7.47 10.43 -11.69
C LYS A 45 -7.84 10.88 -10.28
N GLU A 46 -8.26 9.91 -9.46
CA GLU A 46 -8.67 10.17 -8.07
C GLU A 46 -7.51 10.05 -7.06
N GLY A 47 -6.37 9.48 -7.46
CA GLY A 47 -5.21 9.29 -6.58
C GLY A 47 -5.45 8.21 -5.53
N ILE A 48 -6.20 7.16 -5.89
CA ILE A 48 -6.62 6.08 -5.00
C ILE A 48 -5.95 4.77 -5.42
N VAL A 49 -5.43 4.04 -4.45
CA VAL A 49 -5.01 2.65 -4.63
C VAL A 49 -6.09 1.74 -4.08
N TYR A 50 -6.56 0.80 -4.90
CA TYR A 50 -7.43 -0.28 -4.49
C TYR A 50 -6.57 -1.50 -4.13
N CYS A 51 -6.80 -2.00 -2.92
CA CYS A 51 -6.10 -3.12 -2.30
C CYS A 51 -7.05 -4.31 -2.12
N VAL A 52 -6.45 -5.45 -1.78
CA VAL A 52 -7.15 -6.69 -1.45
C VAL A 52 -8.20 -6.50 -0.35
N GLY A 53 -9.28 -7.26 -0.43
CA GLY A 53 -10.37 -7.18 0.55
C GLY A 53 -11.23 -5.92 0.43
N GLY A 54 -11.28 -5.31 -0.76
CA GLY A 54 -12.12 -4.13 -1.04
C GLY A 54 -11.69 -2.87 -0.31
N LYS A 55 -10.45 -2.83 0.18
CA LYS A 55 -9.90 -1.64 0.85
C LYS A 55 -9.25 -0.71 -0.15
N SER A 56 -9.25 0.56 0.17
CA SER A 56 -8.59 1.58 -0.63
C SER A 56 -7.83 2.56 0.26
N CYS A 57 -6.81 3.19 -0.31
CA CYS A 57 -6.07 4.24 0.35
C CYS A 57 -5.66 5.33 -0.64
N TYR A 58 -5.62 6.57 -0.16
CA TYR A 58 -5.08 7.68 -0.92
C TYR A 58 -3.57 7.55 -1.10
N VAL A 59 -3.09 8.12 -2.20
CA VAL A 59 -1.68 8.08 -2.57
C VAL A 59 -1.16 9.50 -2.80
N SER A 60 0.04 9.78 -2.29
CA SER A 60 0.64 11.11 -2.50
C SER A 60 1.07 11.29 -3.96
N LYS A 61 1.10 12.54 -4.47
CA LYS A 61 1.56 12.83 -5.84
C LYS A 61 2.98 12.30 -6.12
N LYS A 62 3.87 12.34 -5.12
CA LYS A 62 5.23 11.78 -5.22
C LYS A 62 5.17 10.25 -5.34
N SER A 63 4.45 9.62 -4.41
CA SER A 63 4.29 8.16 -4.35
C SER A 63 3.55 7.60 -5.58
N MET A 64 2.68 8.37 -6.24
CA MET A 64 2.02 7.96 -7.48
C MET A 64 3.00 7.56 -8.58
N LYS A 65 4.03 8.40 -8.81
CA LYS A 65 5.01 8.16 -9.87
C LYS A 65 5.81 6.89 -9.58
N GLU A 66 6.29 6.75 -8.34
CA GLU A 66 7.05 5.59 -7.88
C GLU A 66 6.20 4.31 -7.95
N LEU A 67 4.94 4.37 -7.50
CA LEU A 67 4.04 3.22 -7.53
C LEU A 67 3.70 2.79 -8.96
N LYS A 68 3.48 3.73 -9.87
CA LYS A 68 3.20 3.45 -11.28
C LYS A 68 4.34 2.62 -11.90
N ILE A 69 5.59 3.05 -11.71
CA ILE A 69 6.77 2.32 -12.22
C ILE A 69 6.81 0.91 -11.66
N LYS A 70 6.52 0.76 -10.36
CA LYS A 70 6.56 -0.54 -9.66
C LYS A 70 5.44 -1.51 -10.06
N LEU A 71 4.34 -1.02 -10.63
CA LEU A 71 3.23 -1.83 -11.15
C LEU A 71 3.41 -2.19 -12.64
N GLU A 72 4.22 -1.41 -13.37
CA GLU A 72 4.51 -1.61 -14.78
C GLU A 72 5.81 -2.41 -15.01
N SER A 73 6.55 -2.74 -13.93
CA SER A 73 7.77 -3.57 -13.93
C SER A 73 7.46 -5.02 -13.54
#